data_AF-A0A166R9R2-F1
#
_entry.id   AF-A0A166R9R2-F1
#
_cell.length_a   1.000
_cell.length_b   1.000
_cell.length_c   1.000
_cell.angle_alpha   90.00
_cell.angle_beta   90.00
_cell.angle_gamma   90.00
#
_symmetry.space_group_name_H-M   'P 1'
#
loop_
_entity.id
_entity.type
_entity.pdbx_description
1 polymer ?
#
loop_
_entity_poly.entity_id
_entity_poly.type
_entity_poly.pdbx_seq_one_letter_code
_entity_poly.pdbx_strand_id
1 'polypeptide(L)'
;MTNHYTYPRPKNAVGLFLWKRQMWFESTFALSMLEPWEKCLVMTILLTLMTLVTTGLYSYVPVRVVEVQRRAIYYLFGRGSPVRAEL
;
A
#
# COMPACT_ATOMS: atom_id res chain seq x y z
N MET A 1 10.02 41.36 -6.96
CA MET A 1 9.17 40.39 -6.24
C MET A 1 10.00 39.14 -5.95
N THR A 2 10.71 39.13 -4.84
CA THR A 2 11.54 37.99 -4.40
C THR A 2 10.65 37.03 -3.62
N ASN A 3 10.28 35.92 -4.25
CA ASN A 3 9.45 34.88 -3.62
C ASN A 3 10.21 34.22 -2.45
N HIS A 4 9.89 34.60 -1.22
CA HIS A 4 10.34 33.96 0.01
C HIS A 4 9.50 32.69 0.29
N TYR A 5 9.53 31.73 -0.63
CA TYR A 5 9.02 30.39 -0.35
C TYR A 5 10.21 29.50 0.00
N THR A 6 10.29 29.08 1.26
CA THR A 6 11.36 28.24 1.84
C THR A 6 11.53 26.88 1.14
N TYR A 7 10.58 26.49 0.28
CA TYR A 7 10.65 25.28 -0.55
C TYR A 7 10.42 25.61 -2.03
N PRO A 8 11.49 25.79 -2.84
CA PRO A 8 11.32 26.04 -4.26
C PRO A 8 10.75 24.78 -4.93
N ARG A 9 9.66 24.96 -5.68
CA ARG A 9 9.06 23.89 -6.49
C ARG A 9 10.13 23.29 -7.42
N PRO A 10 10.45 22.00 -7.31
CA PRO A 10 11.48 21.39 -8.15
C PRO A 10 11.03 21.38 -9.61
N LYS A 11 11.95 21.72 -10.52
CA LYS A 11 11.69 21.83 -11.96
C LYS A 11 11.61 20.46 -12.67
N ASN A 12 12.14 19.41 -12.03
CA ASN A 12 12.19 18.05 -12.57
C ASN A 12 10.89 17.28 -12.27
N ALA A 13 10.40 16.48 -13.23
CA ALA A 13 9.17 15.70 -13.09
C ALA A 13 9.21 14.72 -11.89
N VAL A 14 10.32 14.01 -11.71
CA VAL A 14 10.52 13.10 -10.57
C VAL A 14 10.57 13.87 -9.25
N GLY A 15 11.28 15.01 -9.23
CA GLY A 15 11.34 15.87 -8.05
C GLY A 15 9.96 16.41 -7.66
N LEU A 16 9.12 16.73 -8.64
CA LEU A 16 7.76 17.20 -8.41
C LEU A 16 6.85 16.11 -7.84
N PHE A 17 7.04 14.86 -8.28
CA PHE A 17 6.31 13.72 -7.75
C PHE A 17 6.70 13.42 -6.30
N LEU A 18 8.00 13.38 -6.00
CA LEU A 18 8.50 13.17 -4.63
C LEU A 18 8.07 14.31 -3.71
N TRP A 19 8.12 15.56 -4.18
CA TRP A 19 7.67 16.72 -3.42
C TRP A 19 6.17 16.65 -3.09
N LYS A 20 5.32 16.27 -4.06
CA LYS A 20 3.89 16.06 -3.80
C LYS A 20 3.65 14.94 -2.78
N ARG A 21 4.37 13.83 -2.90
CA ARG A 21 4.25 12.69 -1.98
C ARG A 21 4.68 13.09 -0.57
N GLN A 22 5.78 13.83 -0.44
CA GLN A 22 6.27 14.34 0.83
C GLN A 22 5.27 15.30 1.47
N MET A 23 4.73 16.26 0.70
CA MET A 23 3.73 17.21 1.21
C MET A 23 2.44 16.52 1.66
N TRP A 24 1.96 15.53 0.92
CA TRP A 24 0.83 14.69 1.34
C TRP A 24 1.13 13.95 2.65
N PHE A 25 2.34 13.40 2.78
CA PHE A 25 2.74 12.65 3.96
C PHE A 25 2.88 13.55 5.19
N GLU A 26 3.49 14.73 5.03
CA GLU A 26 3.61 15.75 6.07
C GLU A 26 2.25 16.26 6.55
N SER A 27 1.30 16.44 5.63
CA SER A 27 -0.08 16.84 5.96
C SER A 27 -0.90 15.75 6.64
N THR A 28 -0.72 14.48 6.26
CA THR A 28 -1.55 13.38 6.81
C THR A 28 -1.17 13.05 8.25
N PHE A 29 0.12 13.14 8.58
CA PHE A 29 0.63 12.78 9.91
C PHE A 29 0.92 14.00 10.81
N ALA A 30 0.56 15.22 10.37
CA ALA A 30 0.87 16.46 11.09
C ALA A 30 2.36 16.58 11.51
N LEU A 31 3.25 16.04 10.68
CA LEU A 31 4.69 15.94 10.96
C LEU A 31 5.41 17.29 11.01
N SER A 32 4.71 18.40 10.74
CA SER A 32 5.29 19.74 10.84
C SER A 32 5.52 20.19 12.29
N MET A 33 4.94 19.49 13.27
CA MET A 33 5.04 19.81 14.69
C MET A 33 6.05 18.92 15.43
N LEU A 34 6.48 17.81 14.82
CA LEU A 34 7.44 16.88 15.42
C LEU A 34 8.87 17.36 15.23
N GLU A 35 9.72 17.09 16.22
CA GLU A 35 11.15 17.34 16.09
C GLU A 35 11.76 16.45 14.99
N PRO A 36 12.88 16.87 14.37
CA PRO A 36 13.51 16.11 13.28
C PRO A 36 13.85 14.66 13.65
N TRP A 37 14.18 14.41 14.92
CA TRP A 37 14.51 13.07 15.41
C TRP A 37 13.25 12.20 15.61
N GLU A 38 12.14 12.77 16.08
CA GLU A 38 10.86 12.07 16.25
C GLU A 38 10.31 11.64 14.89
N LYS A 39 10.42 12.52 13.88
CA LYS A 39 10.06 12.19 12.49
C LYS A 39 10.85 10.98 11.99
N CYS A 40 12.14 10.89 12.30
CA CYS A 40 12.95 9.72 11.94
C CYS A 40 12.44 8.44 12.62
N LEU A 41 12.09 8.48 13.91
CA LEU A 41 11.53 7.32 14.62
C LEU A 41 10.18 6.87 14.06
N VAL A 42 9.26 7.81 13.78
CA VAL A 42 7.96 7.47 13.21
C VAL A 42 8.13 6.81 11.84
N MET A 43 9.04 7.32 11.01
CA MET A 43 9.33 6.74 9.69
C MET A 43 9.91 5.33 9.79
N THR A 44 10.83 5.07 10.73
CA THR A 44 11.40 3.72 10.90
C THR A 44 10.36 2.72 11.42
N ILE A 45 9.52 3.12 12.38
CA ILE A 45 8.42 2.28 12.88
C ILE A 45 7.44 1.98 11.75
N LEU A 46 7.02 3.00 11.00
CA LEU A 46 6.06 2.83 9.91
C LEU A 46 6.62 1.96 8.79
N LEU A 47 7.90 2.13 8.43
CA LEU A 47 8.59 1.26 7.46
C LEU A 47 8.63 -0.20 7.96
N THR A 48 8.94 -0.41 9.24
CA THR A 48 9.00 -1.75 9.86
C THR A 48 7.62 -2.41 9.84
N LEU A 49 6.57 -1.68 10.21
CA LEU A 49 5.20 -2.18 10.14
C LEU A 49 4.78 -2.49 8.70
N MET A 50 5.08 -1.60 7.75
CA MET A 50 4.74 -1.81 6.35
C MET A 50 5.47 -3.00 5.75
N THR A 51 6.75 -3.19 6.05
CA THR A 51 7.51 -4.37 5.59
C THR A 51 6.99 -5.65 6.23
N LEU A 52 6.62 -5.63 7.51
CA LEU A 52 6.01 -6.78 8.19
C LEU A 52 4.66 -7.15 7.58
N VAL A 53 3.77 -6.17 7.36
CA VAL A 53 2.48 -6.36 6.71
C VAL A 53 2.66 -6.89 5.29
N THR A 54 3.58 -6.31 4.52
CA THR A 54 3.87 -6.72 3.15
C THR A 54 4.40 -8.15 3.11
N THR A 55 5.33 -8.50 4.00
CA THR A 55 5.87 -9.86 4.11
C THR A 55 4.78 -10.86 4.52
N GLY A 56 3.93 -10.51 5.48
CA GLY A 56 2.78 -11.31 5.88
C GLY A 56 1.79 -11.51 4.74
N LEU A 57 1.51 -10.45 3.96
CA LEU A 57 0.63 -10.49 2.80
C LEU A 57 1.20 -11.41 1.71
N TYR A 58 2.48 -11.26 1.36
CA TYR A 58 3.14 -12.12 0.38
C TYR A 58 3.19 -13.59 0.80
N SER A 59 3.36 -13.86 2.10
CA SER A 59 3.39 -15.23 2.62
C SER A 59 1.99 -15.85 2.68
N TYR A 60 0.97 -15.08 3.08
CA TYR A 60 -0.38 -15.59 3.35
C TYR A 60 -1.31 -15.62 2.12
N VAL A 61 -1.23 -14.61 1.25
CA VAL A 61 -2.14 -14.47 0.09
C VAL A 61 -2.02 -15.61 -0.92
N PRO A 62 -0.84 -16.05 -1.38
CA PRO A 62 -0.77 -17.04 -2.46
C PRO A 62 -1.42 -18.38 -2.06
N VAL A 63 -1.29 -18.78 -0.80
CA VAL A 63 -1.90 -20.01 -0.28
C VAL A 63 -3.44 -19.94 -0.35
N ARG A 64 -4.03 -18.79 0.00
CA ARG A 64 -5.49 -18.62 0.04
C ARG A 64 -6.09 -18.37 -1.34
N VAL A 65 -5.35 -17.71 -2.24
CA VAL A 65 -5.82 -17.44 -3.61
C VAL A 65 -5.99 -18.73 -4.41
N VAL A 66 -5.12 -19.73 -4.23
CA VAL A 66 -5.23 -21.02 -4.94
C VAL A 66 -6.48 -21.78 -4.53
N GLU A 67 -6.84 -21.77 -3.25
CA GLU A 67 -8.06 -22.43 -2.75
C GLU A 67 -9.34 -21.76 -3.27
N VAL A 68 -9.38 -20.42 -3.23
CA VAL A 68 -10.51 -19.64 -3.74
C VAL A 68 -10.63 -19.80 -5.25
N GLN A 69 -9.50 -19.84 -5.98
CA GLN A 69 -9.50 -20.06 -7.43
C GLN A 69 -10.08 -21.43 -7.80
N ARG A 70 -9.70 -22.51 -7.10
CA ARG A 70 -10.26 -23.85 -7.34
C ARG A 70 -11.78 -23.88 -7.14
N ARG A 71 -12.28 -23.22 -6.08
CA ARG A 71 -13.72 -23.08 -5.83
C ARG A 71 -14.39 -22.20 -6.87
N ALA A 72 -13.78 -21.07 -7.24
CA ALA A 72 -14.32 -20.17 -8.25
C ALA A 72 -14.44 -20.85 -9.62
N ILE A 73 -13.45 -21.67 -10.02
CA ILE A 73 -13.52 -22.49 -11.25
C ILE A 73 -14.67 -23.49 -11.17
N TYR A 74 -14.87 -24.15 -10.04
CA TYR A 74 -15.99 -25.07 -9.85
C TYR A 74 -17.36 -24.36 -9.99
N TYR A 75 -17.50 -23.15 -9.43
CA TYR A 75 -18.73 -22.36 -9.57
C TYR A 75 -18.90 -21.72 -10.96
N LEU A 76 -17.82 -21.29 -11.62
CA LEU A 76 -17.88 -20.69 -12.96
C LEU A 76 -18.09 -21.73 -14.07
N PHE A 77 -17.45 -22.89 -13.98
CA PHE A 77 -17.47 -23.91 -15.05
C PHE A 77 -18.49 -25.03 -14.82
N GLY A 78 -19.20 -25.03 -13.70
CA GLY A 78 -20.43 -25.82 -13.48
C GLY A 78 -20.30 -27.35 -13.54
N ARG A 79 -19.12 -27.94 -13.75
CA ARG A 79 -18.93 -29.39 -13.86
C ARG A 79 -18.71 -30.05 -12.50
N GLY A 80 -19.72 -29.99 -11.65
CA GLY A 80 -19.51 -30.31 -10.25
C GLY A 80 -20.65 -30.87 -9.42
N SER A 81 -21.92 -30.78 -9.82
CA SER A 81 -22.99 -31.33 -8.98
C SER A 81 -23.47 -32.70 -9.49
N PRO A 82 -23.00 -33.84 -8.96
CA PRO A 82 -23.62 -35.14 -9.19
C PRO A 82 -24.81 -35.31 -8.23
N VAL A 83 -25.75 -34.37 -8.21
CA VAL A 83 -26.93 -34.44 -7.32
C VAL A 83 -28.26 -34.50 -8.10
N ARG A 84 -28.23 -34.58 -9.43
CA ARG A 84 -29.46 -34.65 -10.23
C ARG A 84 -29.31 -35.34 -11.58
N ALA A 85 -28.73 -36.53 -11.63
CA ALA A 85 -28.70 -37.37 -12.83
C ALA A 85 -29.28 -38.78 -12.63
N GLU A 86 -29.88 -39.07 -11.47
CA GLU A 86 -30.59 -40.33 -11.21
C GLU A 86 -32.00 -40.06 -10.63
N LEU A 87 -32.82 -39.37 -11.42
CA LEU A 87 -34.27 -39.52 -11.39
C LEU A 87 -34.66 -40.52 -12.49
#